data_AF-H1KQ46-F1
#
_entry.id   AF-H1KQ46-F1
#
_cell.length_a   1.000
_cell.length_b   1.000
_cell.length_c   1.000
_cell.angle_alpha   90.00
_cell.angle_beta   90.00
_cell.angle_gamma   90.00
#
_symmetry.space_group_name_H-M   'P 1'
#
loop_
_entity.id
_entity.type
_entity.pdbx_description
1 polymer ?
#
loop_
_entity_poly.entity_id
_entity_poly.type
_entity_poly.pdbx_seq_one_letter_code
_entity_poly.pdbx_strand_id
1 'polypeptide(L)'
;MVTVEEGSVGGFGAMVLHLLAERGVLDTGRVRVRTLTLPDSYQDHDKPEKMYAEAGLDAEGILKAVRAALPDQKKGSRTGRLRLA
;
A
#
# COMPACT_ATOMS: atom_id res chain seq x y z
N MET A 1 -5.45 0.17 3.34
CA MET A 1 -4.38 -0.09 4.31
C MET A 1 -3.16 -0.59 3.56
N VAL A 2 -1.98 -0.10 3.93
CA VAL A 2 -0.71 -0.58 3.39
C VAL A 2 0.18 -0.98 4.56
N THR A 3 0.72 -2.19 4.54
CA THR A 3 1.80 -2.60 5.46
C THR A 3 3.11 -2.63 4.68
N VAL A 4 4.21 -2.31 5.36
CA VAL A 4 5.56 -2.29 4.79
C VAL A 4 6.47 -2.98 5.78
N GLU A 5 7.32 -3.89 5.32
CA GLU A 5 8.33 -4.56 6.13
C GLU A 5 9.54 -4.97 5.31
N GLU A 6 10.69 -5.10 5.97
CA GLU A 6 11.96 -5.58 5.40
C GLU A 6 12.15 -7.09 5.66
N GLY A 7 11.05 -7.85 5.56
CA GLY A 7 11.01 -9.31 5.60
C GLY A 7 10.37 -9.88 4.34
N SER A 8 10.45 -11.20 4.12
CA SER A 8 9.72 -11.89 3.03
C SER A 8 8.24 -12.09 3.40
N VAL A 9 7.49 -12.72 2.51
CA VAL A 9 6.09 -13.10 2.74
C VAL A 9 5.93 -13.93 4.03
N GLY A 10 4.85 -13.67 4.77
CA GLY A 10 4.54 -14.36 6.03
C GLY A 10 4.94 -13.62 7.31
N GLY A 11 5.53 -12.42 7.20
CA GLY A 11 5.95 -11.58 8.32
C GLY A 11 4.85 -10.68 8.92
N PHE A 12 5.22 -9.45 9.23
CA PHE A 12 4.38 -8.43 9.86
C PHE A 12 3.03 -8.23 9.15
N GLY A 13 3.04 -8.08 7.82
CA GLY A 13 1.82 -7.87 7.05
C GLY A 13 0.84 -9.04 7.18
N ALA A 14 1.36 -10.27 7.20
CA ALA A 14 0.56 -11.48 7.36
C ALA A 14 -0.08 -11.56 8.76
N MET A 15 0.67 -11.21 9.82
CA MET A 15 0.13 -11.21 11.19
C MET A 15 -0.91 -10.12 11.41
N VAL A 16 -0.71 -8.93 10.82
CA VAL A 16 -1.75 -7.88 10.81
C VAL A 16 -3.01 -8.38 10.12
N LEU A 17 -2.88 -9.03 8.96
CA LEU A 17 -4.02 -9.58 8.24
C LEU A 17 -4.73 -10.70 9.01
N HIS A 18 -3.98 -11.56 9.71
CA HIS A 18 -4.53 -12.58 10.59
C HIS A 18 -5.43 -11.96 11.67
N LEU A 19 -4.91 -10.96 12.39
CA LEU A 19 -5.68 -10.23 13.40
C LEU A 19 -6.92 -9.54 12.81
N LEU A 20 -6.80 -8.87 11.67
CA LEU A 20 -7.94 -8.18 11.06
C LEU A 20 -9.03 -9.14 10.59
N ALA A 21 -8.65 -10.32 10.10
CA ALA A 21 -9.59 -11.38 9.74
C ALA A 21 -10.27 -11.96 10.99
N GLU A 22 -9.52 -12.28 12.05
CA GLU A 22 -10.06 -12.76 13.33
C GLU A 22 -11.08 -11.79 13.94
N ARG A 23 -10.85 -10.48 13.78
CA ARG A 23 -11.73 -9.41 14.30
C ARG A 23 -12.89 -9.06 13.36
N GLY A 24 -13.04 -9.73 12.23
CA GLY A 24 -14.10 -9.46 11.24
C GLY A 24 -13.97 -8.11 10.54
N VAL A 25 -12.81 -7.45 10.60
CA VAL A 25 -12.61 -6.11 10.01
C VAL A 25 -12.70 -6.15 8.48
N LEU A 26 -12.40 -7.32 7.89
CA LEU A 26 -12.37 -7.51 6.45
C LEU A 26 -13.71 -7.97 5.85
N ASP A 27 -14.68 -8.36 6.67
CA ASP A 27 -15.94 -9.02 6.24
C ASP A 27 -16.78 -8.17 5.29
N THR A 28 -16.72 -6.85 5.43
CA THR A 28 -17.51 -5.91 4.61
C THR A 28 -16.89 -5.60 3.26
N GLY A 29 -15.65 -6.04 3.00
CA GLY A 29 -14.92 -5.74 1.77
C GLY A 29 -14.59 -4.25 1.54
N ARG A 30 -14.80 -3.38 2.54
CA ARG A 30 -14.56 -1.92 2.43
C ARG A 30 -13.08 -1.55 2.54
N VAL A 31 -12.26 -2.43 3.12
CA VAL A 31 -10.83 -2.21 3.31
C VAL A 31 -10.05 -2.87 2.18
N ARG A 32 -9.40 -2.05 1.34
CA ARG A 32 -8.43 -2.55 0.35
C ARG A 32 -7.05 -2.66 1.01
N VAL A 33 -6.38 -3.79 0.81
CA VAL A 33 -5.08 -4.08 1.44
C VAL A 33 -3.97 -4.27 0.41
N ARG A 34 -2.79 -3.72 0.70
CA ARG A 34 -1.52 -4.05 0.03
C ARG A 34 -0.47 -4.31 1.10
N THR A 35 0.25 -5.42 0.99
CA THR A 35 1.36 -5.76 1.88
C THR A 35 2.63 -5.71 1.04
N LEU A 36 3.56 -4.82 1.41
CA LEU A 36 4.85 -4.67 0.74
C LEU A 36 5.92 -5.35 1.60
N THR A 37 6.65 -6.27 1.00
CA THR A 37 7.67 -7.12 1.61
C THR A 37 8.86 -7.19 0.65
N LEU A 38 10.01 -7.65 1.13
CA LEU A 38 11.08 -8.09 0.25
C LEU A 38 10.63 -9.29 -0.60
N PRO A 39 11.23 -9.50 -1.78
CA PRO A 39 10.96 -10.68 -2.60
C PRO A 39 11.38 -11.95 -1.85
N ASP A 40 10.68 -13.06 -2.12
CA ASP A 40 11.03 -14.37 -1.58
C ASP A 40 12.19 -15.01 -2.36
N SER A 41 13.31 -14.28 -2.41
CA SER A 41 14.52 -14.65 -3.11
C SER A 41 15.71 -13.94 -2.48
N TYR A 42 16.90 -14.52 -2.64
CA TYR A 42 18.13 -13.81 -2.31
C TYR A 42 18.28 -12.58 -3.21
N GLN A 43 18.66 -11.47 -2.61
CA GLN A 43 19.02 -10.23 -3.30
C GLN A 43 20.54 -10.09 -3.26
N ASP A 44 21.12 -9.65 -4.37
CA ASP A 44 22.53 -9.32 -4.42
C ASP A 44 22.83 -8.10 -3.55
N HIS A 45 24.05 -8.06 -3.01
CA HIS A 45 24.47 -6.93 -2.20
C HIS A 45 24.71 -5.70 -3.09
N ASP A 46 24.02 -4.61 -2.77
CA ASP A 46 24.24 -3.28 -3.33
C ASP A 46 23.97 -2.23 -2.24
N LYS A 47 23.93 -0.96 -2.61
CA LYS A 47 23.48 0.11 -1.73
C LYS A 47 22.04 -0.13 -1.28
N PRO A 48 21.71 0.06 0.01
CA PRO A 48 20.36 -0.16 0.52
C PRO A 48 19.26 0.52 -0.31
N GLU A 49 19.48 1.73 -0.79
CA GLU A 49 18.49 2.48 -1.56
C GLU A 49 18.13 1.79 -2.88
N LYS A 50 19.12 1.17 -3.54
CA LYS A 50 18.88 0.40 -4.76
C LYS A 50 18.17 -0.91 -4.48
N MET A 51 18.56 -1.60 -3.41
CA MET A 51 17.92 -2.85 -2.99
C MET A 51 16.43 -2.60 -2.69
N TYR A 52 16.11 -1.52 -1.98
CA TYR A 52 14.71 -1.15 -1.72
C TYR A 52 13.97 -0.71 -2.98
N ALA A 53 14.61 0.05 -3.87
CA ALA A 53 13.99 0.41 -5.14
C ALA A 53 13.66 -0.82 -6.00
N GLU A 54 14.57 -1.80 -6.05
CA GLU A 54 14.37 -3.07 -6.74
C GLU A 54 13.22 -3.88 -6.11
N ALA A 55 13.15 -3.93 -4.77
CA ALA A 55 12.07 -4.56 -4.04
C ALA A 55 10.75 -3.75 -4.06
N GLY A 56 10.75 -2.51 -4.56
CA GLY A 56 9.60 -1.60 -4.51
C GLY A 56 9.21 -1.14 -3.10
N LEU A 57 10.16 -1.15 -2.17
CA LEU A 57 10.02 -0.67 -0.79
C LEU A 57 10.45 0.80 -0.61
N ASP A 58 10.82 1.47 -1.69
CA ASP A 58 11.11 2.90 -1.69
C ASP A 58 9.84 3.77 -1.73
N ALA A 59 10.03 5.09 -1.69
CA ALA A 59 8.90 6.03 -1.67
C ALA A 59 8.00 5.91 -2.92
N GLU A 60 8.57 5.63 -4.09
CA GLU A 60 7.81 5.48 -5.33
C GLU A 60 6.99 4.19 -5.32
N GLY A 61 7.58 3.07 -4.89
CA GLY A 61 6.90 1.79 -4.73
C GLY A 61 5.76 1.85 -3.72
N ILE A 62 5.98 2.49 -2.57
CA ILE A 62 4.93 2.74 -1.57
C ILE A 62 3.81 3.60 -2.14
N LEU A 63 4.14 4.71 -2.82
CA LEU A 63 3.14 5.58 -3.45
C LEU A 63 2.32 4.82 -4.50
N LYS A 64 2.96 3.96 -5.31
CA LYS A 64 2.28 3.11 -6.29
C LYS A 64 1.30 2.16 -5.62
N ALA A 65 1.69 1.51 -4.52
CA ALA A 65 0.81 0.63 -3.76
C ALA A 65 -0.38 1.38 -3.15
N VAL A 66 -0.14 2.57 -2.59
CA VAL A 66 -1.20 3.44 -2.05
C VAL A 66 -2.18 3.84 -3.15
N ARG A 67 -1.69 4.31 -4.31
CA ARG A 67 -2.54 4.68 -5.45
C ARG A 67 -3.37 3.50 -5.94
N ALA A 68 -2.79 2.31 -6.02
CA ALA A 68 -3.49 1.09 -6.40
C ALA A 68 -4.55 0.65 -5.37
N ALA A 69 -4.43 1.09 -4.11
CA ALA A 69 -5.41 0.83 -3.07
C ALA A 69 -6.54 1.87 -3.08
N LEU A 70 -6.28 3.12 -3.46
CA LEU A 70 -7.31 4.16 -3.50
C LEU A 70 -8.27 3.97 -4.69
N PRO A 71 -9.55 4.37 -4.57
CA PRO A 71 -10.45 4.43 -5.70
C PRO A 71 -10.06 5.55 -6.67
N ASP A 72 -10.43 5.39 -7.94
CA ASP A 72 -10.27 6.43 -8.94
C ASP A 72 -10.93 7.73 -8.47
N GLN A 73 -10.14 8.79 -8.42
CA GLN A 73 -10.66 10.11 -8.08
C GLN A 73 -11.50 10.60 -9.26
N LYS A 74 -12.83 10.58 -9.11
CA LYS A 74 -13.71 11.29 -10.05
C LYS A 74 -13.28 12.75 -10.07
N LYS A 75 -12.87 13.27 -11.23
CA LYS A 75 -12.54 14.69 -11.41
C LYS A 75 -13.79 15.52 -11.06
N GLY A 76 -13.85 16.05 -9.85
CA GLY A 76 -14.92 16.94 -9.42
C GLY A 76 -14.88 18.21 -10.26
N SER A 77 -15.95 18.46 -11.04
CA SER A 77 -16.17 19.72 -11.73
C SER A 77 -16.27 20.85 -10.71
N ARG A 78 -15.18 21.61 -10.51
CA ARG A 78 -15.16 22.83 -9.68
C ARG A 78 -15.63 24.05 -10.47
N THR A 79 -16.84 24.02 -11.02
CA THR A 79 -17.45 25.24 -11.60
C THR A 79 -18.68 25.64 -10.79
N GLY A 80 -18.46 25.99 -9.52
CA GLY A 80 -19.43 26.73 -8.72
C GLY A 80 -19.27 28.22 -8.98
N ARG A 81 -20.11 28.77 -9.87
CA ARG A 81 -20.20 30.21 -10.18
C ARG A 81 -20.64 30.94 -8.91
N LEU A 82 -19.77 31.77 -8.31
CA LEU A 82 -20.17 32.70 -7.23
C LEU A 82 -21.28 33.62 -7.78
N ARG A 83 -22.50 33.50 -7.26
CA ARG A 83 -23.48 34.58 -7.32
C ARG A 83 -23.23 35.45 -6.09
N LEU A 84 -22.60 36.61 -6.29
CA LEU A 84 -22.71 37.68 -5.30
C LEU A 84 -24.16 38.20 -5.34
N ALA A 85 -24.76 38.24 -4.15
CA ALA A 85 -25.94 39.06 -3.86
C ALA A 85 -25.53 40.53 -3.77
#